data_AF-A0AAV2DUL2-F1
#
_entry.id   AF-A0AAV2DUL2-F1
#
_cell.length_a   1.000
_cell.length_b   1.000
_cell.length_c   1.000
_cell.angle_alpha   90.00
_cell.angle_beta   90.00
_cell.angle_gamma   90.00
#
_symmetry.space_group_name_H-M   'P 1'
#
loop_
_entity.id
_entity.type
_entity.pdbx_description
1 polymer ?
#
loop_
_entity_poly.entity_id
_entity_poly.type
_entity_poly.pdbx_seq_one_letter_code
_entity_poly.pdbx_strand_id
1 'polypeptide(L)' 'MILAAAFGPSCYAEAAQDPRWNAVMIEELKALSGNDTWDITDLPGVVKAVGNRWVFRIKYNPYGSIERYV' A
#
# COMPACT_ATOMS: atom_id res chain seq x y z
N MET A 1 18.93 -23.88 2.19
CA MET A 1 17.66 -23.41 2.76
C MET A 1 17.45 -21.99 2.24
N ILE A 2 16.66 -21.84 1.18
CA ILE A 2 16.44 -20.54 0.55
C ILE A 2 15.52 -19.77 1.51
N LEU A 3 16.06 -18.75 2.18
CA LEU A 3 15.25 -17.74 2.86
C LEU A 3 14.35 -17.15 1.77
N ALA A 4 13.11 -17.62 1.69
CA ALA A 4 12.09 -16.94 0.92
C ALA A 4 12.03 -15.54 1.53
N ALA A 5 12.61 -14.56 0.84
CA ALA A 5 12.22 -13.19 1.01
C ALA A 5 10.70 -13.22 0.89
N ALA A 6 10.00 -12.99 2.00
CA ALA A 6 8.57 -12.84 2.01
C ALA A 6 8.28 -11.53 1.28
N PHE A 7 8.34 -11.60 -0.05
CA PHE A 7 7.86 -10.58 -0.95
C PHE A 7 6.38 -10.44 -0.60
N GLY A 8 6.01 -9.28 -0.08
CA GLY A 8 4.61 -8.93 0.10
C GLY A 8 3.85 -9.00 -1.24
N PRO A 9 2.55 -8.69 -1.22
CA PRO A 9 1.74 -8.66 -2.42
C PRO A 9 2.43 -7.89 -3.55
N SER A 10 2.42 -8.45 -4.76
CA SER A 10 3.01 -7.81 -5.93
C SER A 10 2.09 -6.76 -6.54
N CYS A 11 0.79 -6.83 -6.21
CA CYS A 11 -0.24 -5.94 -6.73
C CYS A 11 -1.38 -5.75 -5.72
N TYR A 12 -2.22 -4.74 -5.98
CA TYR A 12 -3.39 -4.45 -5.16
C TYR A 12 -4.36 -5.63 -5.06
N ALA A 13 -4.58 -6.37 -6.15
CA ALA A 13 -5.52 -7.49 -6.15
C ALA A 13 -5.12 -8.61 -5.17
N GLU A 14 -3.81 -8.89 -5.04
CA GLU A 14 -3.28 -9.82 -4.04
C GLU A 14 -3.35 -9.23 -2.62
N ALA A 15 -3.00 -7.94 -2.47
CA ALA A 15 -3.05 -7.26 -1.18
C ALA A 15 -4.48 -7.20 -0.61
N ALA A 16 -5.46 -6.92 -1.47
CA ALA A 16 -6.85 -6.78 -1.09
C ALA A 16 -7.51 -8.09 -0.60
N GLN A 17 -6.87 -9.25 -0.84
CA GLN A 17 -7.35 -10.53 -0.30
C GLN A 17 -6.94 -10.74 1.16
N ASP A 18 -5.93 -10.02 1.65
CA ASP A 18 -5.48 -10.11 3.05
C ASP A 18 -6.08 -8.96 3.89
N PRO A 19 -6.82 -9.28 4.96
CA PRO A 19 -7.39 -8.26 5.85
C PRO A 19 -6.33 -7.32 6.45
N ARG A 20 -5.10 -7.78 6.66
CA ARG A 20 -4.00 -6.97 7.23
C ARG A 20 -3.57 -5.88 6.28
N TRP A 21 -3.43 -6.21 5.00
CA TRP A 21 -3.09 -5.25 3.96
C TRP A 21 -4.24 -4.29 3.69
N ASN A 22 -5.50 -4.75 3.73
CA ASN A 22 -6.67 -3.87 3.65
C ASN A 22 -6.70 -2.85 4.79
N ALA A 23 -6.44 -3.28 6.03
CA ALA A 23 -6.42 -2.37 7.17
C ALA A 23 -5.37 -1.26 6.99
N VAL A 24 -4.17 -1.62 6.55
CA VAL A 24 -3.06 -0.67 6.28
C VAL A 24 -3.42 0.29 5.15
N MET A 25 -3.96 -0.21 4.03
CA MET A 25 -4.38 0.64 2.90
C MET A 25 -5.46 1.63 3.33
N ILE A 26 -6.42 1.22 4.15
CA ILE A 26 -7.47 2.10 4.67
C ILE A 26 -6.89 3.15 5.62
N GLU A 27 -5.95 2.77 6.49
CA GLU A 27 -5.26 3.70 7.39
C GLU A 27 -4.50 4.78 6.59
N GLU A 28 -3.79 4.38 5.53
CA GLU A 28 -3.08 5.36 4.70
C GLU A 28 -4.00 6.25 3.88
N LEU A 29 -5.10 5.71 3.33
CA LEU A 29 -6.11 6.54 2.67
C LEU A 29 -6.71 7.58 3.64
N LYS A 30 -6.95 7.20 4.90
CA LYS A 30 -7.41 8.14 5.93
C LYS A 30 -6.36 9.20 6.25
N ALA A 31 -5.10 8.80 6.40
CA ALA A 31 -4.01 9.74 6.65
C ALA A 31 -3.86 10.76 5.51
N LEU A 32 -3.96 10.29 4.25
CA LEU A 32 -3.96 11.17 3.07
C LEU A 32 -5.15 12.13 3.07
N SER A 33 -6.36 11.64 3.39
CA SER A 33 -7.55 12.48 3.45
C SER A 33 -7.49 13.54 4.54
N GLY A 34 -6.81 13.26 5.66
CA GLY A 34 -6.65 14.21 6.77
C GLY A 34 -5.62 15.30 6.52
N ASN A 35 -4.82 15.19 5.44
CA ASN A 35 -3.78 16.16 5.14
C ASN A 35 -4.27 17.30 4.22
N ASP A 36 -5.57 17.39 3.91
CA ASP A 36 -6.22 18.45 3.09
C ASP A 36 -5.47 18.86 1.80
N THR A 37 -4.69 17.93 1.26
CA THR A 37 -3.78 18.17 0.12
C THR A 37 -4.25 17.47 -1.15
N TRP A 38 -5.30 16.65 -1.05
CA TRP A 38 -5.80 15.81 -2.13
C TRP A 38 -7.33 15.75 -2.10
N ASP A 39 -7.93 15.82 -3.27
CA ASP A 39 -9.37 15.62 -3.49
C ASP A 39 -9.58 14.54 -4.57
N ILE A 40 -10.67 13.78 -4.47
CA ILE A 40 -11.00 12.73 -5.44
C ILE A 40 -11.83 13.38 -6.54
N THR A 41 -11.21 13.58 -7.71
CA THR A 41 -11.86 14.20 -8.86
C THR A 41 -11.80 13.30 -10.10
N ASP A 42 -12.76 13.48 -11.00
CA ASP A 42 -12.76 12.83 -12.31
C ASP A 42 -11.60 13.35 -13.17
N LEU A 43 -10.97 12.45 -13.92
CA LEU A 43 -9.91 12.84 -14.84
C LEU A 43 -10.50 13.70 -15.99
N PRO A 44 -10.06 14.95 -16.18
CA PRO A 44 -10.52 15.75 -17.32
C PRO A 44 -10.11 15.09 -18.64
N GLY A 45 -11.02 15.06 -19.62
CA GLY A 45 -10.83 14.29 -20.87
C GLY A 45 -9.63 14.69 -21.75
N VAL A 46 -8.97 15.80 -21.46
CA VAL A 46 -7.83 16.33 -22.24
C VAL A 46 -6.49 16.13 -21.52
N VAL A 47 -6.49 15.61 -20.28
CA VAL A 47 -5.26 15.44 -19.49
C VAL A 47 -4.93 13.96 -19.27
N LYS A 48 -3.63 13.66 -19.28
CA LYS A 48 -3.12 12.33 -18.94
C LYS A 48 -2.91 12.25 -17.43
N ALA A 49 -3.60 11.32 -16.78
CA ALA A 49 -3.33 11.01 -15.38
C ALA A 49 -1.88 10.54 -15.21
N VAL A 50 -1.21 11.05 -14.18
CA VAL A 50 0.03 10.44 -13.69
C VAL A 50 -0.38 9.24 -12.85
N GLY A 51 0.02 8.04 -13.27
CA GLY A 51 -0.24 6.83 -12.49
C GLY A 51 0.52 6.87 -11.17
N ASN A 52 -0.15 6.55 -10.08
CA ASN A 52 0.49 6.18 -8.82
C ASN A 52 0.55 4.65 -8.71
N ARG A 53 1.49 4.13 -7.91
CA ARG A 53 1.61 2.70 -7.65
C ARG A 53 1.85 2.48 -6.16
N TRP A 54 1.08 1.57 -5.58
CA TRP A 54 1.30 1.05 -4.24
C TRP A 54 2.45 0.04 -4.24
N VAL A 55 3.35 0.16 -3.27
CA VAL A 55 4.48 -0.77 -3.10
C VAL A 55 4.35 -1.42 -1.74
N PHE A 56 4.00 -2.70 -1.71
CA PHE A 56 3.77 -3.44 -0.48
C PHE A 56 5.08 -4.07 0.03
N ARG A 57 5.43 -3.79 1.29
CA ARG A 57 6.65 -4.25 1.97
C ARG A 57 6.35 -4.61 3.42
N ILE A 58 6.99 -5.67 3.90
CA ILE A 58 6.93 -6.04 5.32
C ILE A 58 8.25 -5.60 5.95
N LYS A 59 8.16 -4.76 6.98
CA LYS A 59 9.29 -4.38 7.81
C LYS A 59 9.41 -5.38 8.95
N TYR A 60 10.59 -5.96 9.09
CA TYR A 60 10.93 -6.89 10.16
C TYR A 60 11.78 -6.19 11.21
N ASN A 61 11.60 -6.57 12.46
CA ASN A 61 12.47 -6.13 13.56
C ASN A 61 13.81 -6.89 13.52
N PRO A 62 14.82 -6.49 14.31
CA PRO A 62 16.12 -7.16 14.37
C PRO A 62 16.05 -8.64 14.82
N TYR A 63 14.96 -9.03 15.47
CA TYR A 63 14.70 -10.39 15.92
C TYR A 63 13.95 -11.24 14.87
N GLY A 64 13.70 -10.70 13.67
CA GLY A 64 13.05 -11.39 12.56
C GLY A 64 11.51 -11.48 12.65
N SER A 65 10.89 -10.85 13.64
CA SER A 65 9.42 -10.76 13.72
C SER A 65 8.91 -9.56 12.92
N ILE A 66 7.65 -9.63 12.47
CA ILE A 66 7.01 -8.55 11.72
C ILE A 66 6.86 -7.33 12.63
N GLU A 67 7.46 -6.21 12.22
CA GLU A 67 7.33 -4.91 12.88
C GLU A 67 6.14 -4.15 12.32
N ARG A 68 6.01 -4.08 10.99
CA ARG A 68 4.95 -3.33 10.30
C ARG A 68 4.77 -3.76 8.84
N TYR A 69 3.54 -3.63 8.34
CA TYR A 69 3.20 -3.67 6.91
C TYR A 69 3.22 -2.24 6.34
N VAL A 70 3.89 -2.04 5.21
CA VAL A 70 4.13 -0.73 4.56
C VAL A 70 3.77 -0.80 3.08
#